data_AF-A0A963EKR0-F1
#
_entry.id   AF-A0A963EKR0-F1
#
_cell.length_a   1.000
_cell.length_b   1.000
_cell.length_c   1.000
_cell.angle_alpha   90.00
_cell.angle_beta   90.00
_cell.angle_gamma   90.00
#
_symmetry.space_group_name_H-M   'P 1'
#
loop_
_entity.id
_entity.type
_entity.pdbx_description
1 polymer ?
#
loop_
_entity_poly.entity_id
_entity_poly.type
_entity_poly.pdbx_seq_one_letter_code
_entity_poly.pdbx_strand_id
1 'polypeptide(L)'
;SPLAQELNATLADDVIEMLWQFYALYEALREQRDSRGAIDFETIETRILYDDLKKIQAIVPVHRNVAHKMIEEAMLAANICAARLLEKAGVPALFRNHEPPKGEKLDALQQFLGPLGLKIDWGKKKTAEPSPAVFKQLTEEIATRPDREVIQTMMLRSLTQAKYEAENKSHFGLAYKAYTHFTSPIRRYPDLLVHRALRYLIRSGEGGDHVTNPGKLAKLSKKQILPYQQSDMVALGEHCSMTERRADDATRDVVQWLK
;
A
#
# COMPACT_ATOMS: atom_id res chain seq x y z
N SER A 1 -11.52 26.47 -3.80
CA SER A 1 -11.83 26.68 -5.23
C SER A 1 -13.29 27.10 -5.35
N PRO A 2 -13.72 27.73 -6.46
CA PRO A 2 -15.13 28.05 -6.69
C PRO A 2 -16.05 26.84 -6.54
N LEU A 3 -15.65 25.68 -7.10
CA LEU A 3 -16.36 24.41 -6.93
C LEU A 3 -16.52 24.00 -5.46
N ALA A 4 -15.51 24.24 -4.61
CA ALA A 4 -15.61 23.91 -3.19
C ALA A 4 -16.62 24.81 -2.45
N GLN A 5 -16.71 26.10 -2.82
CA GLN A 5 -17.70 27.02 -2.25
C GLN A 5 -19.12 26.64 -2.67
N GLU A 6 -19.30 26.27 -3.94
CA GLU A 6 -20.56 25.77 -4.49
C GLU A 6 -20.99 24.46 -3.81
N LEU A 7 -20.09 23.47 -3.72
CA LEU A 7 -20.36 22.22 -3.05
C LEU A 7 -20.72 22.44 -1.57
N ASN A 8 -19.96 23.29 -0.86
CA ASN A 8 -20.23 23.59 0.55
C ASN A 8 -21.61 24.23 0.78
N ALA A 9 -22.15 24.95 -0.21
CA ALA A 9 -23.50 25.52 -0.12
C ALA A 9 -24.62 24.50 -0.43
N THR A 10 -24.28 23.34 -1.00
CA THR A 10 -25.24 22.32 -1.45
C THR A 10 -25.20 21.03 -0.61
N LEU A 11 -24.12 20.79 0.11
CA LEU A 11 -23.98 19.64 1.00
C LEU A 11 -24.77 19.88 2.29
N ALA A 12 -25.44 18.83 2.77
CA ALA A 12 -26.09 18.86 4.07
C ALA A 12 -25.05 18.95 5.20
N ASP A 13 -25.41 19.62 6.30
CA ASP A 13 -24.51 19.91 7.42
C ASP A 13 -23.91 18.64 8.04
N ASP A 14 -24.67 17.54 8.07
CA ASP A 14 -24.23 16.24 8.57
C ASP A 14 -23.11 15.63 7.71
N VAL A 15 -23.16 15.82 6.40
CA VAL A 15 -22.09 15.40 5.48
C VAL A 15 -20.83 16.21 5.71
N ILE A 16 -20.97 17.53 5.90
CA ILE A 16 -19.84 18.41 6.20
C ILE A 16 -19.19 17.98 7.52
N GLU A 17 -19.99 17.70 8.55
CA GLU A 17 -19.50 17.19 9.84
C GLU A 17 -18.75 15.86 9.68
N MET A 18 -19.31 14.89 8.95
CA MET A 18 -18.65 13.61 8.67
C MET A 18 -17.29 13.79 7.97
N LEU A 19 -17.17 14.74 7.04
CA LEU A 19 -15.90 15.02 6.37
C LEU A 19 -14.84 15.56 7.34
N TRP A 20 -15.23 16.45 8.26
CA TRP A 20 -14.31 16.97 9.28
C TRP A 20 -13.93 15.90 10.32
N GLN A 21 -14.86 15.05 10.73
CA GLN A 21 -14.55 13.90 11.58
C GLN A 21 -13.59 12.93 10.88
N PHE A 22 -13.77 12.70 9.58
CA PHE A 22 -12.86 11.88 8.80
C PHE A 22 -11.47 12.52 8.68
N TYR A 23 -11.39 13.84 8.54
CA TYR A 23 -10.12 14.57 8.55
C TYR A 23 -9.39 14.40 9.90
N ALA A 24 -10.09 14.55 11.03
CA ALA A 24 -9.50 14.34 12.35
C ALA A 24 -9.00 12.88 12.54
N LEU A 25 -9.75 11.89 12.04
CA LEU A 25 -9.30 10.50 12.03
C LEU A 25 -8.03 10.31 11.18
N TYR A 26 -7.96 10.94 10.01
CA TYR A 26 -6.77 10.92 9.16
C TYR A 26 -5.54 11.48 9.88
N GLU A 27 -5.67 12.61 10.59
CA GLU A 27 -4.54 13.19 11.34
C GLU A 27 -4.01 12.21 12.40
N ALA A 28 -4.90 11.56 13.16
CA ALA A 28 -4.52 10.56 14.14
C ALA A 28 -3.85 9.31 13.51
N LEU A 29 -4.38 8.82 12.39
CA LEU A 29 -3.78 7.70 11.64
C LEU A 29 -2.40 8.08 11.10
N ARG A 30 -2.25 9.32 10.64
CA ARG A 30 -0.99 9.82 10.09
C ARG A 30 0.08 9.93 11.17
N GLU A 31 -0.24 10.45 12.34
CA GLU A 31 0.67 10.47 13.49
C GLU A 31 1.13 9.05 13.88
N GLN A 32 0.21 8.08 13.84
CA GLN A 32 0.54 6.67 14.09
C GLN A 32 1.45 6.08 12.99
N ARG A 33 1.30 6.50 11.73
CA ARG A 33 2.18 6.10 10.62
C ARG A 33 3.58 6.67 10.80
N ASP A 34 3.68 7.94 11.15
CA ASP A 34 4.96 8.63 11.30
C ASP A 34 5.76 8.11 12.49
N SER A 35 5.09 7.80 13.62
CA SER A 35 5.72 7.18 14.81
C SER A 35 6.19 5.74 14.56
N ARG A 36 5.52 5.01 13.66
CA ARG A 36 5.93 3.65 13.26
C ARG A 36 7.15 3.63 12.33
N GLY A 37 7.52 4.78 11.76
CA GLY A 37 8.66 4.90 10.84
C GLY A 37 8.38 4.38 9.43
N ALA A 38 7.13 4.39 8.98
CA ALA A 38 6.80 4.04 7.61
C ALA A 38 7.49 4.99 6.62
N ILE A 39 7.92 4.46 5.49
CA ILE A 39 8.58 5.24 4.45
C ILE A 39 7.50 5.96 3.63
N ASP A 40 7.71 7.25 3.36
CA ASP A 40 6.83 8.06 2.53
C ASP A 40 7.67 8.80 1.48
N PHE A 41 7.70 8.24 0.27
CA PHE A 41 8.32 8.91 -0.87
C PHE A 41 7.24 9.72 -1.59
N GLU A 42 7.44 11.02 -1.67
CA GLU A 42 6.63 11.86 -2.56
C GLU A 42 7.10 11.65 -4.00
N THR A 43 6.33 10.89 -4.78
CA THR A 43 6.52 10.78 -6.22
C THR A 43 5.51 11.66 -6.95
N ILE A 44 5.97 12.40 -7.95
CA ILE A 44 5.08 13.15 -8.84
C ILE A 44 4.58 12.19 -9.92
N GLU A 45 3.34 11.73 -9.76
CA GLU A 45 2.65 11.00 -10.82
C GLU A 45 2.24 11.94 -11.95
N THR A 46 2.10 11.42 -13.17
CA THR A 46 1.67 12.19 -14.34
C THR A 46 0.37 11.63 -14.91
N ARG A 47 -0.49 12.51 -15.41
CA ARG A 47 -1.74 12.15 -16.08
C ARG A 47 -1.71 12.66 -17.52
N ILE A 48 -2.14 11.80 -18.44
CA ILE A 48 -2.28 12.13 -19.86
C ILE A 48 -3.68 12.69 -20.09
N LEU A 49 -3.76 13.90 -20.63
CA LEU A 49 -4.99 14.52 -21.09
C LEU A 49 -5.13 14.26 -22.59
N TYR A 50 -6.31 13.83 -23.01
CA TYR A 50 -6.63 13.58 -24.41
C TYR A 50 -7.57 14.66 -24.94
N ASP A 51 -7.41 15.04 -26.20
CA ASP A 51 -8.37 15.87 -26.92
C ASP A 51 -9.59 15.05 -27.40
N ASP A 52 -10.55 15.72 -28.03
CA ASP A 52 -11.77 15.11 -28.55
C ASP A 52 -11.50 14.05 -29.64
N LEU A 53 -10.31 14.07 -30.26
CA LEU A 53 -9.87 13.09 -31.25
C LEU A 53 -9.06 11.94 -30.63
N LYS A 54 -9.03 11.84 -29.29
CA LYS A 54 -8.23 10.87 -28.51
C LYS A 54 -6.72 10.98 -28.77
N LYS A 55 -6.24 12.14 -29.22
CA LYS A 55 -4.80 12.44 -29.28
C LYS A 55 -4.35 13.03 -27.97
N ILE A 56 -3.06 12.90 -27.65
CA ILE A 56 -2.50 13.51 -26.44
C ILE A 56 -2.57 15.03 -26.60
N GLN A 57 -3.27 15.67 -25.67
CA GLN A 57 -3.27 17.13 -25.53
C GLN A 57 -2.12 17.59 -24.63
N ALA A 58 -1.93 16.94 -23.48
CA ALA A 58 -0.89 17.30 -22.51
C ALA A 58 -0.58 16.15 -21.55
N ILE A 59 0.64 16.13 -21.00
CA ILE A 59 1.01 15.30 -19.86
C ILE A 59 1.22 16.25 -18.67
N VAL A 60 0.38 16.13 -17.64
CA VAL A 60 0.37 17.05 -16.51
C VAL A 60 0.68 16.32 -15.20
N PRO A 61 1.38 16.96 -14.24
CA PRO A 61 1.59 16.37 -12.93
C PRO A 61 0.27 16.23 -12.18
N VAL A 62 0.14 15.15 -11.41
CA VAL A 62 -0.99 14.92 -10.50
C VAL A 62 -0.58 15.36 -9.10
N HIS A 63 -1.33 16.31 -8.55
CA HIS A 63 -1.10 16.79 -7.19
C HIS A 63 -1.89 15.98 -6.17
N ARG A 64 -1.16 15.20 -5.36
CA ARG A 64 -1.72 14.46 -4.21
C ARG A 64 -2.05 15.43 -3.07
N ASN A 65 -3.34 15.71 -2.89
CA ASN A 65 -3.84 16.58 -1.82
C ASN A 65 -4.28 15.80 -0.56
N VAL A 66 -4.73 16.53 0.46
CA VAL A 66 -5.20 15.97 1.74
C VAL A 66 -6.31 14.92 1.56
N ALA A 67 -7.29 15.13 0.68
CA ALA A 67 -8.37 14.16 0.47
C ALA A 67 -7.85 12.80 -0.03
N HIS A 68 -6.84 12.79 -0.92
CA HIS A 68 -6.19 11.54 -1.35
C HIS A 68 -5.52 10.84 -0.18
N LYS A 69 -4.81 11.61 0.68
CA LYS A 69 -4.11 11.09 1.86
C LYS A 69 -5.10 10.52 2.90
N MET A 70 -6.24 11.19 3.13
CA MET A 70 -7.31 10.72 4.01
C MET A 70 -7.82 9.33 3.59
N ILE A 71 -8.14 9.18 2.30
CA ILE A 71 -8.60 7.89 1.76
C ILE A 71 -7.51 6.83 1.90
N GLU A 72 -6.26 7.14 1.56
CA GLU A 72 -5.15 6.20 1.68
C GLU A 72 -5.00 5.65 3.11
N GLU A 73 -4.95 6.52 4.13
CA GLU A 73 -4.80 6.09 5.52
C GLU A 73 -5.98 5.25 6.00
N ALA A 74 -7.21 5.59 5.60
CA ALA A 74 -8.39 4.76 5.88
C ALA A 74 -8.28 3.37 5.24
N MET A 75 -7.82 3.31 3.99
CA MET A 75 -7.64 2.04 3.28
C MET A 75 -6.53 1.20 3.93
N LEU A 76 -5.42 1.83 4.35
CA LEU A 76 -4.35 1.16 5.09
C LEU A 76 -4.89 0.57 6.39
N ALA A 77 -5.64 1.34 7.17
CA ALA A 77 -6.28 0.88 8.40
C ALA A 77 -7.14 -0.37 8.18
N ALA A 78 -8.02 -0.34 7.17
CA ALA A 78 -8.87 -1.49 6.81
C ALA A 78 -8.05 -2.72 6.38
N ASN A 79 -7.02 -2.52 5.55
CA ASN A 79 -6.13 -3.56 5.06
C ASN A 79 -5.38 -4.27 6.21
N ILE A 80 -4.92 -3.52 7.22
CA ILE A 80 -4.22 -4.10 8.39
C ILE A 80 -5.20 -4.88 9.26
N CYS A 81 -6.41 -4.37 9.47
CA CYS A 81 -7.46 -5.08 10.20
C CYS A 81 -7.75 -6.44 9.54
N ALA A 82 -7.89 -6.46 8.21
CA ALA A 82 -8.06 -7.70 7.45
C ALA A 82 -6.85 -8.64 7.62
N ALA A 83 -5.62 -8.13 7.48
CA ALA A 83 -4.41 -8.93 7.60
C ALA A 83 -4.28 -9.59 8.98
N ARG A 84 -4.50 -8.82 10.07
CA ARG A 84 -4.44 -9.33 11.45
C ARG A 84 -5.48 -10.41 11.72
N LEU A 85 -6.70 -10.23 11.20
CA LEU A 85 -7.75 -11.23 11.37
C LEU A 85 -7.41 -12.53 10.63
N LEU A 86 -6.93 -12.43 9.39
CA LEU A 86 -6.53 -13.59 8.59
C LEU A 86 -5.35 -14.34 9.23
N GLU A 87 -4.33 -13.62 9.67
CA GLU A 87 -3.17 -14.18 10.38
C GLU A 87 -3.60 -14.94 11.64
N LYS A 88 -4.48 -14.34 12.44
CA LYS A 88 -4.98 -14.96 13.67
C LYS A 88 -5.86 -16.18 13.42
N ALA A 89 -6.67 -16.15 12.36
CA ALA A 89 -7.57 -17.24 12.02
C ALA A 89 -6.86 -18.42 11.34
N GLY A 90 -5.64 -18.23 10.82
CA GLY A 90 -4.87 -19.29 10.15
C GLY A 90 -5.55 -19.85 8.89
N VAL A 91 -6.44 -19.07 8.26
CA VAL A 91 -7.12 -19.48 7.03
C VAL A 91 -6.26 -19.17 5.80
N PRO A 92 -6.34 -19.98 4.72
CA PRO A 92 -5.62 -19.69 3.48
C PRO A 92 -6.00 -18.32 2.93
N ALA A 93 -5.00 -17.44 2.78
CA ALA A 93 -5.15 -16.09 2.27
C ALA A 93 -3.86 -15.60 1.62
N LEU A 94 -3.94 -14.48 0.90
CA LEU A 94 -2.76 -13.79 0.38
C LEU A 94 -2.42 -12.59 1.26
N PHE A 95 -1.14 -12.43 1.56
CA PHE A 95 -0.55 -11.25 2.16
C PHE A 95 0.18 -10.45 1.10
N ARG A 96 0.25 -9.14 1.30
CA ARG A 96 1.03 -8.23 0.47
C ARG A 96 2.33 -7.98 1.20
N ASN A 97 3.36 -8.73 0.83
CA ASN A 97 4.66 -8.67 1.48
C ASN A 97 5.57 -7.68 0.76
N HIS A 98 6.42 -7.02 1.53
CA HIS A 98 7.51 -6.19 1.03
C HIS A 98 8.71 -6.42 1.94
N GLU A 99 9.66 -7.23 1.47
CA GLU A 99 10.83 -7.63 2.25
C GLU A 99 11.84 -6.47 2.34
N PRO A 100 12.70 -6.43 3.37
CA PRO A 100 13.76 -5.44 3.45
C PRO A 100 14.73 -5.55 2.25
N PRO A 101 15.39 -4.45 1.87
CA PRO A 101 16.49 -4.48 0.89
C PRO A 101 17.57 -5.50 1.24
N LYS A 102 18.13 -6.15 0.22
CA LYS A 102 19.27 -7.06 0.37
C LYS A 102 20.59 -6.29 0.49
N GLY A 103 21.59 -6.92 1.10
CA GLY A 103 22.92 -6.34 1.35
C GLY A 103 23.55 -5.67 0.12
N GLU A 104 23.55 -6.34 -1.03
CA GLU A 104 24.10 -5.76 -2.28
C GLU A 104 23.45 -4.43 -2.69
N LYS A 105 22.12 -4.31 -2.51
CA LYS A 105 21.39 -3.07 -2.82
C LYS A 105 21.70 -1.96 -1.80
N LEU A 106 21.88 -2.34 -0.53
CA LEU A 106 22.26 -1.40 0.54
C LEU A 106 23.69 -0.89 0.35
N ASP A 107 24.61 -1.77 -0.04
CA ASP A 107 26.00 -1.43 -0.35
C ASP A 107 26.08 -0.48 -1.55
N ALA A 108 25.32 -0.76 -2.62
CA ALA A 108 25.23 0.11 -3.79
C ALA A 108 24.67 1.49 -3.43
N LEU A 109 23.62 1.56 -2.59
CA LEU A 109 23.08 2.83 -2.10
C LEU A 109 24.13 3.57 -1.25
N GLN A 110 24.84 2.88 -0.37
CA GLN A 110 25.86 3.48 0.49
C GLN A 110 27.04 4.04 -0.33
N GLN A 111 27.46 3.35 -1.39
CA GLN A 111 28.49 3.81 -2.32
C GLN A 111 28.03 5.05 -3.10
N PHE A 112 26.76 5.10 -3.51
CA PHE A 112 26.19 6.26 -4.18
C PHE A 112 26.13 7.50 -3.25
N LEU A 113 25.78 7.31 -1.97
CA LEU A 113 25.64 8.39 -1.00
C LEU A 113 26.99 8.97 -0.52
N GLY A 114 28.05 8.16 -0.48
CA GLY A 114 29.36 8.55 0.04
C GLY A 114 29.94 9.83 -0.58
N PRO A 115 30.02 9.96 -1.91
CA PRO A 115 30.47 11.18 -2.58
C PRO A 115 29.62 12.43 -2.28
N LEU A 116 28.36 12.26 -1.86
CA LEU A 116 27.45 13.36 -1.50
C LEU A 116 27.62 13.81 -0.04
N GLY A 117 28.56 13.20 0.69
CA GLY A 117 28.77 13.42 2.13
C GLY A 117 27.71 12.77 3.01
N LEU A 118 26.86 11.90 2.45
CA LEU A 118 25.77 11.24 3.16
C LEU A 118 26.19 9.83 3.58
N LYS A 119 25.85 9.46 4.81
CA LYS A 119 26.16 8.13 5.34
C LYS A 119 24.97 7.56 6.09
N ILE A 120 24.65 6.30 5.81
CA ILE A 120 23.60 5.58 6.50
C ILE A 120 24.24 4.62 7.50
N ASP A 121 23.79 4.68 8.75
CA ASP A 121 24.06 3.60 9.71
C ASP A 121 22.95 2.55 9.59
N TRP A 122 23.25 1.45 8.90
CA TRP A 122 22.35 0.31 8.79
C TRP A 122 22.21 -0.48 10.10
N GLY A 123 22.96 -0.11 11.15
CA GLY A 123 23.04 -0.80 12.43
C GLY A 123 24.35 -1.59 12.58
N LYS A 124 24.80 -1.76 13.83
CA LYS A 124 26.13 -2.30 14.22
C LYS A 124 26.46 -3.73 13.76
N LYS A 125 25.58 -4.42 13.03
CA LYS A 125 25.86 -5.73 12.42
C LYS A 125 25.51 -5.69 10.94
N LYS A 126 26.46 -6.04 10.08
CA LYS A 126 26.25 -6.25 8.62
C LYS A 126 25.15 -7.28 8.27
N THR A 127 24.65 -8.01 9.27
CA THR A 127 23.58 -9.01 9.16
C THR A 127 22.24 -8.56 9.73
N ALA A 128 22.15 -7.37 10.33
CA ALA A 128 20.88 -6.84 10.81
C ALA A 128 20.09 -6.30 9.62
N GLU A 129 18.84 -6.72 9.48
CA GLU A 129 17.93 -6.13 8.51
C GLU A 129 17.82 -4.62 8.77
N PRO A 130 17.85 -3.77 7.73
CA PRO A 130 17.69 -2.33 7.92
C PRO A 130 16.35 -2.04 8.57
N SER A 131 16.26 -0.97 9.35
CA SER A 131 14.98 -0.46 9.86
C SER A 131 14.37 0.54 8.87
N PRO A 132 13.05 0.53 8.62
CA PRO A 132 12.37 1.57 7.84
C PRO A 132 12.66 2.99 8.34
N ALA A 133 12.87 3.16 9.64
CA ALA A 133 13.16 4.44 10.27
C ALA A 133 14.46 5.09 9.74
N VAL A 134 15.43 4.26 9.30
CA VAL A 134 16.69 4.75 8.73
C VAL A 134 16.46 5.43 7.37
N PHE A 135 15.56 4.88 6.55
CA PHE A 135 15.15 5.51 5.28
C PHE A 135 14.35 6.79 5.52
N LYS A 136 13.50 6.81 6.55
CA LYS A 136 12.76 8.01 6.96
C LYS A 136 13.73 9.13 7.37
N GLN A 137 14.70 8.83 8.22
CA GLN A 137 15.71 9.81 8.66
C GLN A 137 16.49 10.40 7.48
N LEU A 138 16.92 9.56 6.53
CA LEU A 138 17.59 10.07 5.33
C LEU A 138 16.66 10.98 4.50
N THR A 139 15.38 10.64 4.39
CA THR A 139 14.39 11.46 3.67
C THR A 139 14.23 12.85 4.31
N GLU A 140 14.28 12.93 5.64
CA GLU A 140 14.25 14.18 6.40
C GLU A 140 15.56 14.98 6.22
N GLU A 141 16.72 14.31 6.25
CA GLU A 141 18.05 14.93 6.07
C GLU A 141 18.21 15.57 4.69
N ILE A 142 17.67 14.94 3.63
CA ILE A 142 17.79 15.44 2.26
C ILE A 142 16.69 16.43 1.87
N ALA A 143 15.77 16.77 2.77
CA ALA A 143 14.52 17.48 2.43
C ALA A 143 14.73 18.80 1.69
N THR A 144 15.80 19.53 2.02
CA THR A 144 16.13 20.86 1.45
C THR A 144 17.29 20.81 0.44
N ARG A 145 17.80 19.63 0.10
CA ARG A 145 18.94 19.50 -0.82
C ARG A 145 18.52 19.64 -2.28
N PRO A 146 19.35 20.25 -3.14
CA PRO A 146 19.06 20.37 -4.57
C PRO A 146 19.07 19.02 -5.32
N ASP A 147 19.77 18.02 -4.78
CA ASP A 147 19.89 16.66 -5.33
C ASP A 147 18.89 15.65 -4.72
N ARG A 148 17.92 16.13 -3.94
CA ARG A 148 16.91 15.31 -3.24
C ARG A 148 16.23 14.30 -4.15
N GLU A 149 15.78 14.70 -5.33
CA GLU A 149 15.02 13.82 -6.23
C GLU A 149 15.86 12.63 -6.72
N VAL A 150 17.14 12.87 -7.00
CA VAL A 150 18.08 11.83 -7.45
C VAL A 150 18.34 10.85 -6.30
N ILE A 151 18.55 11.36 -5.08
CA ILE A 151 18.76 10.53 -3.90
C ILE A 151 17.51 9.68 -3.60
N GLN A 152 16.32 10.28 -3.60
CA GLN A 152 15.06 9.56 -3.41
C GLN A 152 14.85 8.46 -4.46
N THR A 153 15.20 8.73 -5.72
CA THR A 153 15.15 7.72 -6.78
C THR A 153 16.09 6.54 -6.50
N MET A 154 17.30 6.81 -6.02
CA MET A 154 18.25 5.75 -5.66
C MET A 154 17.79 4.95 -4.44
N MET A 155 17.20 5.60 -3.43
CA MET A 155 16.58 4.93 -2.28
C MET A 155 15.42 4.02 -2.72
N LEU A 156 14.53 4.50 -3.60
CA LEU A 156 13.42 3.70 -4.15
C LEU A 156 13.95 2.46 -4.90
N ARG A 157 15.01 2.61 -5.68
CA ARG A 157 15.63 1.49 -6.43
C ARG A 157 16.31 0.46 -5.53
N SER A 158 16.77 0.86 -4.34
CA SER A 158 17.35 -0.07 -3.37
C SER A 158 16.30 -0.94 -2.70
N LEU A 159 15.01 -0.55 -2.72
CA LEU A 159 13.92 -1.35 -2.16
C LEU A 159 13.65 -2.62 -2.97
N THR A 160 13.02 -3.59 -2.32
CA THR A 160 12.49 -4.78 -3.01
C THR A 160 11.14 -4.44 -3.63
N GLN A 161 10.64 -5.28 -4.54
CA GLN A 161 9.28 -5.13 -5.04
C GLN A 161 8.33 -5.87 -4.10
N ALA A 162 7.20 -5.25 -3.79
CA ALA A 162 6.15 -5.93 -3.03
C ALA A 162 5.48 -7.02 -3.89
N LYS A 163 5.05 -8.11 -3.26
CA LYS A 163 4.46 -9.29 -3.93
C LYS A 163 3.34 -9.89 -3.10
N TYR A 164 2.45 -10.61 -3.78
CA TYR A 164 1.43 -11.43 -3.12
C TYR A 164 2.00 -12.81 -2.80
N GLU A 165 1.93 -13.20 -1.54
CA GLU A 165 2.39 -14.51 -1.06
C GLU A 165 1.41 -15.09 -0.05
N ALA A 166 1.38 -16.41 0.07
CA ALA A 166 0.50 -17.12 1.00
C ALA A 166 0.99 -17.06 2.46
N GLU A 167 2.28 -16.82 2.66
CA GLU A 167 2.92 -16.64 3.97
C GLU A 167 3.03 -15.15 4.27
N ASN A 168 2.78 -14.74 5.52
CA ASN A 168 3.01 -13.37 5.96
C ASN A 168 4.51 -13.14 6.22
N LYS A 169 5.14 -12.22 5.48
CA LYS A 169 6.56 -11.84 5.64
C LYS A 169 6.75 -10.36 5.97
N SER A 170 5.70 -9.71 6.50
CA SER A 170 5.69 -8.28 6.81
C SER A 170 5.75 -7.35 5.57
N HIS A 171 5.54 -6.06 5.80
CA HIS A 171 5.60 -5.02 4.77
C HIS A 171 6.54 -3.88 5.21
N PHE A 172 7.80 -3.99 4.82
CA PHE A 172 8.90 -3.09 5.18
C PHE A 172 8.58 -1.60 4.94
N GLY A 173 8.05 -1.24 3.76
CA GLY A 173 7.85 0.16 3.40
C GLY A 173 6.74 0.85 4.20
N LEU A 174 5.80 0.06 4.74
CA LEU A 174 4.70 0.55 5.58
C LEU A 174 4.94 0.31 7.07
N ALA A 175 6.07 -0.34 7.40
CA ALA A 175 6.44 -0.79 8.72
C ALA A 175 5.34 -1.63 9.42
N TYR A 176 4.65 -2.50 8.68
CA TYR A 176 3.62 -3.41 9.24
C TYR A 176 4.12 -4.85 9.35
N LYS A 177 3.79 -5.52 10.46
CA LYS A 177 4.08 -6.96 10.66
C LYS A 177 3.22 -7.87 9.77
N ALA A 178 2.02 -7.42 9.44
CA ALA A 178 1.08 -8.10 8.56
C ALA A 178 0.34 -7.05 7.73
N TYR A 179 0.22 -7.29 6.42
CA TYR A 179 -0.50 -6.42 5.51
C TYR A 179 -1.10 -7.23 4.37
N THR A 180 -2.31 -6.90 3.95
CA THR A 180 -2.97 -7.49 2.79
C THR A 180 -3.78 -6.45 2.05
N HIS A 181 -4.06 -6.66 0.77
CA HIS A 181 -5.00 -5.82 0.05
C HIS A 181 -6.43 -6.34 0.23
N PHE A 182 -7.32 -5.49 0.72
CA PHE A 182 -8.73 -5.79 0.96
C PHE A 182 -9.68 -4.79 0.29
N THR A 183 -9.23 -3.55 0.10
CA THR A 183 -10.10 -2.41 -0.23
C THR A 183 -10.44 -2.21 -1.70
N SER A 184 -10.05 -3.11 -2.61
CA SER A 184 -10.34 -2.96 -4.05
C SER A 184 -10.63 -4.27 -4.80
N PRO A 185 -11.60 -5.10 -4.35
CA PRO A 185 -11.94 -6.39 -4.97
C PRO A 185 -12.46 -6.30 -6.41
N ILE A 186 -12.93 -5.12 -6.85
CA ILE A 186 -13.42 -4.90 -8.22
C ILE A 186 -12.28 -4.94 -9.24
N ARG A 187 -11.07 -4.53 -8.83
CA ARG A 187 -9.92 -4.34 -9.74
C ARG A 187 -8.68 -5.14 -9.36
N ARG A 188 -8.72 -5.89 -8.26
CA ARG A 188 -7.62 -6.75 -7.78
C ARG A 188 -8.18 -8.08 -7.32
N TYR A 189 -7.71 -9.16 -7.96
CA TYR A 189 -8.12 -10.52 -7.60
C TYR A 189 -7.69 -10.95 -6.19
N PRO A 190 -6.50 -10.56 -5.65
CA PRO A 190 -6.13 -10.85 -4.27
C PRO A 190 -7.15 -10.34 -3.24
N ASP A 191 -7.66 -9.12 -3.41
CA ASP A 191 -8.70 -8.57 -2.54
C ASP A 191 -9.97 -9.42 -2.58
N LEU A 192 -10.36 -9.96 -3.74
CA LEU A 192 -11.51 -10.87 -3.83
C LEU A 192 -11.29 -12.16 -3.01
N LEU A 193 -10.07 -12.71 -3.00
CA LEU A 193 -9.72 -13.87 -2.17
C LEU A 193 -9.78 -13.52 -0.68
N VAL A 194 -9.29 -12.34 -0.29
CA VAL A 194 -9.42 -11.83 1.09
C VAL A 194 -10.89 -11.66 1.48
N HIS A 195 -11.73 -11.09 0.60
CA HIS A 195 -13.18 -10.96 0.84
C HIS A 195 -13.85 -12.32 1.04
N ARG A 196 -13.45 -13.35 0.27
CA ARG A 196 -13.95 -14.72 0.46
C ARG A 196 -13.56 -15.28 1.83
N ALA A 197 -12.31 -15.12 2.24
CA ALA A 197 -11.82 -15.56 3.54
C ALA A 197 -12.51 -14.85 4.70
N LEU A 198 -12.68 -13.52 4.64
CA LEU A 198 -13.39 -12.76 5.67
C LEU A 198 -14.87 -13.15 5.76
N ARG A 199 -15.55 -13.30 4.61
CA ARG A 199 -16.95 -13.75 4.59
C ARG A 199 -17.11 -15.17 5.14
N TYR A 200 -16.14 -16.05 4.91
CA TYR A 200 -16.10 -17.37 5.54
C TYR A 200 -16.06 -17.23 7.06
N LEU A 201 -15.09 -16.49 7.60
CA LEU A 201 -14.92 -16.32 9.05
C LEU A 201 -16.17 -15.73 9.73
N ILE A 202 -16.85 -14.79 9.07
CA ILE A 202 -18.10 -14.18 9.57
C ILE A 202 -19.27 -15.16 9.59
N ARG A 203 -19.36 -16.08 8.61
CA ARG A 203 -20.58 -16.87 8.36
C ARG A 203 -20.44 -18.36 8.69
N SER A 204 -19.25 -18.87 8.95
CA SER A 204 -19.04 -20.28 9.32
C SER A 204 -19.31 -20.55 10.80
N GLY A 205 -19.14 -19.55 11.67
CA GLY A 205 -19.06 -19.72 13.12
C GLY A 205 -17.66 -20.13 13.60
N GLU A 206 -16.69 -20.24 12.69
CA GLU A 206 -15.28 -20.58 12.98
C GLU A 206 -14.39 -19.33 13.11
N GLY A 207 -14.96 -18.12 13.02
CA GLY A 207 -14.22 -16.87 13.20
C GLY A 207 -13.72 -16.62 14.62
N GLY A 208 -14.12 -17.44 15.59
CA GLY A 208 -13.79 -17.29 17.01
C GLY A 208 -14.27 -15.96 17.60
N ASP A 209 -13.64 -15.53 18.70
CA ASP A 209 -13.99 -14.29 19.42
C ASP A 209 -13.64 -13.00 18.65
N HIS A 210 -13.00 -13.13 17.50
CA HIS A 210 -12.53 -11.99 16.69
C HIS A 210 -13.51 -11.60 15.59
N VAL A 211 -14.64 -12.29 15.51
CA VAL A 211 -15.64 -12.06 14.48
C VAL A 211 -17.04 -12.11 15.06
N THR A 212 -17.77 -11.01 14.92
CA THR A 212 -19.19 -10.96 15.27
C THR A 212 -20.02 -11.35 14.06
N ASN A 213 -20.78 -12.45 14.15
CA ASN A 213 -21.84 -12.73 13.19
C ASN A 213 -23.09 -11.94 13.61
N PRO A 214 -23.63 -11.03 12.77
CA PRO A 214 -24.81 -10.22 13.10
C PRO A 214 -26.13 -11.01 13.22
N GLY A 215 -26.08 -12.33 13.41
CA GLY A 215 -27.21 -13.19 13.78
C GLY A 215 -28.24 -13.46 12.67
N LYS A 216 -28.08 -12.87 11.47
CA LYS A 216 -29.07 -12.96 10.37
C LYS A 216 -28.50 -13.52 9.06
N LEU A 217 -27.23 -13.92 9.03
CA LEU A 217 -26.57 -14.38 7.81
C LEU A 217 -26.62 -15.91 7.71
N ALA A 218 -27.07 -16.43 6.55
CA ALA A 218 -27.03 -17.86 6.28
C ALA A 218 -25.60 -18.40 6.41
N LYS A 219 -25.44 -19.59 7.00
CA LYS A 219 -24.12 -20.22 7.14
C LYS A 219 -23.50 -20.48 5.76
N LEU A 220 -22.18 -20.30 5.67
CA LEU A 220 -21.39 -20.68 4.50
C LEU A 220 -20.31 -21.67 4.92
N SER A 221 -20.27 -22.81 4.23
CA SER A 221 -19.21 -23.79 4.44
C SER A 221 -17.92 -23.36 3.75
N LYS A 222 -16.78 -23.83 4.26
CA LYS A 222 -15.45 -23.59 3.67
C LYS A 222 -15.44 -24.00 2.19
N LYS A 223 -16.00 -25.16 1.87
CA LYS A 223 -16.09 -25.70 0.51
C LYS A 223 -16.83 -24.78 -0.47
N GLN A 224 -17.78 -23.97 0.01
CA GLN A 224 -18.56 -23.09 -0.87
C GLN A 224 -17.86 -21.76 -1.19
N ILE A 225 -17.17 -21.16 -0.22
CA ILE A 225 -16.64 -19.79 -0.37
C ILE A 225 -15.11 -19.69 -0.31
N LEU A 226 -14.46 -20.61 0.38
CA LEU A 226 -13.00 -20.68 0.52
C LEU A 226 -12.48 -22.09 0.20
N PRO A 227 -12.71 -22.62 -1.02
CA PRO A 227 -12.29 -23.97 -1.42
C PRO A 227 -10.80 -24.04 -1.76
N TYR A 228 -9.95 -23.32 -1.01
CA TYR A 228 -8.53 -23.20 -1.28
C TYR A 228 -7.73 -23.83 -0.16
N GLN A 229 -6.64 -24.50 -0.54
CA GLN A 229 -5.57 -24.94 0.32
C GLN A 229 -4.40 -23.94 0.27
N GLN A 230 -3.42 -24.13 1.15
CA GLN A 230 -2.24 -23.28 1.18
C GLN A 230 -1.45 -23.32 -0.14
N SER A 231 -1.36 -24.49 -0.78
CA SER A 231 -0.72 -24.66 -2.09
C SER A 231 -1.42 -23.86 -3.20
N ASP A 232 -2.74 -23.76 -3.16
CA ASP A 232 -3.50 -22.95 -4.12
C ASP A 232 -3.16 -21.46 -3.94
N MET A 233 -3.02 -21.00 -2.69
CA MET A 233 -2.62 -19.63 -2.39
C MET A 233 -1.19 -19.33 -2.87
N VAL A 234 -0.27 -20.29 -2.84
CA VAL A 234 1.08 -20.11 -3.41
C VAL A 234 0.97 -19.83 -4.92
N ALA A 235 0.28 -20.69 -5.67
CA ALA A 235 0.10 -20.53 -7.11
C ALA A 235 -0.65 -19.22 -7.46
N LEU A 236 -1.69 -18.89 -6.69
CA LEU A 236 -2.46 -17.65 -6.86
C LEU A 236 -1.61 -16.41 -6.55
N GLY A 237 -0.75 -16.45 -5.53
CA GLY A 237 0.16 -15.37 -5.18
C GLY A 237 1.17 -15.08 -6.31
N GLU A 238 1.77 -16.13 -6.87
CA GLU A 238 2.66 -16.02 -8.03
C GLU A 238 1.93 -15.43 -9.25
N HIS A 239 0.74 -15.95 -9.57
CA HIS A 239 -0.07 -15.48 -10.69
C HIS A 239 -0.49 -14.01 -10.53
N CYS A 240 -0.97 -13.62 -9.35
CA CYS A 240 -1.41 -12.25 -9.08
C CYS A 240 -0.22 -11.27 -9.12
N SER A 241 0.94 -11.67 -8.60
CA SER A 241 2.15 -10.84 -8.65
C SER A 241 2.69 -10.70 -10.08
N MET A 242 2.64 -11.77 -10.88
CA MET A 242 3.02 -11.72 -12.29
C MET A 242 2.09 -10.81 -13.10
N THR A 243 0.77 -10.94 -12.91
CA THR A 243 -0.21 -10.16 -13.66
C THR A 243 -0.20 -8.68 -13.28
N GLU A 244 0.10 -8.34 -12.03
CA GLU A 244 0.40 -6.97 -11.61
C GLU A 244 1.60 -6.40 -12.40
N ARG A 245 2.75 -7.08 -12.39
CA ARG A 245 3.93 -6.64 -13.15
C ARG A 245 3.65 -6.49 -14.64
N ARG A 246 2.96 -7.47 -15.23
CA ARG A 246 2.60 -7.44 -16.64
C ARG A 246 1.72 -6.23 -16.99
N ALA A 247 0.82 -5.84 -16.08
CA ALA A 247 -0.01 -4.65 -16.28
C ALA A 247 0.85 -3.37 -16.20
N ASP A 248 1.72 -3.27 -15.20
CA ASP A 248 2.63 -2.12 -15.03
C ASP A 248 3.54 -1.94 -16.24
N ASP A 249 4.16 -3.02 -16.72
CA ASP A 249 5.03 -3.03 -17.90
C ASP A 249 4.28 -2.56 -19.15
N ALA A 250 3.07 -3.09 -19.39
CA ALA A 250 2.25 -2.67 -20.53
C ALA A 250 1.87 -1.17 -20.47
N THR A 251 1.50 -0.65 -19.29
CA THR A 251 1.26 0.79 -19.14
C THR A 251 2.52 1.61 -19.36
N ARG A 252 3.67 1.13 -18.90
CA ARG A 252 4.95 1.82 -19.10
C ARG A 252 5.33 1.88 -20.57
N ASP A 253 5.17 0.80 -21.32
CA ASP A 253 5.47 0.75 -22.75
C ASP A 253 4.63 1.75 -23.54
N VAL A 254 3.33 1.84 -23.23
CA VAL A 254 2.44 2.84 -23.83
C VAL A 254 2.88 4.26 -23.47
N VAL A 255 3.17 4.53 -22.19
CA VAL A 255 3.63 5.86 -21.75
C VAL A 255 4.97 6.24 -22.40
N GLN A 256 5.88 5.28 -22.61
CA GLN A 256 7.14 5.51 -23.32
C GLN A 256 6.93 5.79 -24.81
N TRP A 257 5.99 5.09 -25.46
CA TRP A 257 5.63 5.36 -26.85
C TRP A 257 4.95 6.73 -27.04
N LEU A 258 4.19 7.17 -26.03
CA LEU A 258 3.47 8.45 -26.03
C LEU A 258 4.36 9.67 -25.70
N LYS A 259 5.57 9.46 -25.16
CA LYS A 259 6.53 10.52 -24.80
C LYS A 259 7.57 10.73 -25.89
#